data_AF-A0A671T0U4-F1
#
_entry.id   AF-A0A671T0U4-F1
#
_cell.length_a   1.000
_cell.length_b   1.000
_cell.length_c   1.000
_cell.angle_alpha   90.00
_cell.angle_beta   90.00
_cell.angle_gamma   90.00
#
_symmetry.space_group_name_H-M   'P 1'
#
loop_
_entity.id
_entity.type
_entity.pdbx_description
1 polymer ?
#
loop_
_entity_poly.entity_id
_entity_poly.type
_entity_poly.pdbx_seq_one_letter_code
_entity_poly.pdbx_strand_id
1 'polypeptide(L)' 'FKTIVLLSDLCHLNSDRGTVCGGYELRWYYNEAVGACLPFWYGGCDGNSNRFNSEKECLQTCGKQSKSFWHGNDKLHL' A
#
# COMPACT_ATOMS: atom_id res chain seq x y z
N PHE A 1 12.44 -7.96 -18.21
CA PHE A 1 11.85 -6.61 -18.02
C PHE A 1 10.49 -6.64 -17.32
N LYS A 2 10.37 -7.31 -16.17
CA LYS A 2 9.34 -7.01 -15.18
C LYS A 2 10.11 -6.76 -13.91
N THR A 3 10.37 -5.49 -13.64
CA THR A 3 11.07 -5.03 -12.46
C THR A 3 10.41 -5.66 -11.25
N ILE A 4 11.21 -6.37 -10.47
CA ILE A 4 10.86 -6.92 -9.17
C ILE A 4 10.62 -5.70 -8.27
N VAL A 5 9.44 -5.09 -8.35
CA VAL A 5 8.92 -4.36 -7.21
C VAL A 5 8.53 -5.46 -6.25
N LEU A 6 9.34 -5.68 -5.22
CA LEU A 6 8.94 -6.60 -4.16
C LEU A 6 7.61 -6.07 -3.62
N LEU A 7 6.61 -6.93 -3.49
CA LEU A 7 5.30 -6.57 -2.92
C LEU A 7 5.43 -5.83 -1.58
N SER A 8 6.55 -6.03 -0.89
CA SER A 8 6.93 -5.26 0.31
C SER A 8 7.20 -3.78 0.00
N ASP A 9 8.06 -3.48 -0.97
CA ASP A 9 8.60 -2.14 -1.20
C ASP A 9 7.53 -1.11 -1.56
N LEU A 10 6.49 -1.51 -2.29
CA LEU A 10 5.38 -0.60 -2.63
C LEU A 10 4.58 -0.19 -1.40
N CYS A 11 4.42 -1.08 -0.41
CA CYS A 11 3.62 -0.81 0.78
C CYS A 11 4.28 0.21 1.71
N HIS A 12 5.59 0.46 1.54
CA HIS A 12 6.38 1.45 2.26
C HIS A 12 6.43 2.82 1.55
N LEU A 13 5.89 2.93 0.33
CA LEU A 13 5.82 4.20 -0.37
C LEU A 13 4.75 5.10 0.26
N ASN A 14 4.99 6.40 0.29
CA ASN A 14 3.95 7.36 0.61
C ASN A 14 2.86 7.36 -0.48
N SER A 15 1.66 7.84 -0.15
CA SER A 15 0.69 8.18 -1.20
C SER A 15 1.26 9.25 -2.14
N ASP A 16 1.05 9.07 -3.44
CA ASP A 16 1.43 10.04 -4.45
C ASP A 16 0.21 10.33 -5.35
N ARG A 17 -0.24 11.58 -5.31
CA ARG A 17 -1.41 12.05 -6.07
C ARG A 17 -1.14 12.08 -7.57
N GLY A 18 0.12 12.08 -7.98
CA GLY A 18 0.52 12.23 -9.37
C GLY A 18 0.05 13.56 -9.97
N THR A 19 -0.05 13.61 -11.30
CA THR A 19 -0.52 14.77 -12.05
C THR A 19 -2.00 14.63 -12.42
N VAL A 20 -2.69 15.77 -12.59
CA VAL A 20 -4.09 15.77 -13.03
C VAL A 20 -4.14 15.62 -14.56
N CYS A 21 -4.61 14.47 -15.04
CA CYS A 21 -4.78 14.19 -16.47
C CYS A 21 -6.13 13.52 -16.81
N GLY A 22 -6.77 12.84 -15.85
CA GLY A 22 -8.06 12.14 -16.03
C GLY A 22 -9.16 12.65 -15.10
N GLY A 23 -8.85 13.64 -14.27
CA GLY A 23 -9.70 14.06 -13.15
C GLY A 23 -9.33 13.36 -11.84
N TYR A 24 -9.93 13.80 -10.73
CA TYR A 24 -9.66 13.21 -9.43
C TYR A 24 -10.44 11.92 -9.23
N GLU A 25 -9.73 10.85 -8.89
CA GLU A 25 -10.29 9.56 -8.55
C GLU A 25 -10.01 9.22 -7.08
N LEU A 26 -11.03 8.69 -6.39
CA LEU A 26 -10.86 8.15 -5.05
C LEU A 26 -10.11 6.81 -5.14
N ARG A 27 -8.93 6.74 -4.54
CA ARG A 27 -8.09 5.55 -4.47
C ARG A 27 -7.66 5.28 -3.03
N TRP A 28 -7.04 4.13 -2.81
CA TRP A 28 -6.57 3.69 -1.49
C TRP A 28 -5.06 3.50 -1.49
N TYR A 29 -4.37 3.87 -0.41
CA TYR A 29 -2.96 3.58 -0.21
C TYR A 29 -2.75 2.97 1.18
N TYR A 30 -1.73 2.15 1.35
CA TYR A 30 -1.34 1.64 2.66
C TYR A 30 -0.49 2.68 3.38
N ASN A 31 -0.90 3.05 4.59
CA ASN A 31 -0.13 3.88 5.47
C ASN A 31 0.49 2.99 6.55
N GLU A 32 1.79 2.72 6.42
CA GLU A 32 2.55 1.87 7.33
C GLU A 32 2.56 2.39 8.77
N ALA A 33 2.64 3.71 8.96
CA ALA A 33 2.70 4.31 10.28
C ALA A 33 1.44 4.03 11.13
N VAL A 34 0.29 3.84 10.49
CA VAL A 34 -0.96 3.45 11.14
C VAL A 34 -1.35 1.99 10.90
N GLY A 35 -0.61 1.28 10.05
CA GLY A 35 -0.89 -0.10 9.68
C GLY A 35 -2.21 -0.32 8.93
N ALA A 36 -2.72 0.69 8.23
CA ALA A 36 -4.06 0.67 7.63
C ALA A 36 -4.10 1.27 6.22
N CYS A 37 -5.14 0.91 5.46
CA CYS A 37 -5.39 1.49 4.15
C CYS A 37 -6.25 2.74 4.26
N LEU A 38 -5.77 3.86 3.72
CA LEU A 38 -6.44 5.15 3.80
C LEU A 38 -6.84 5.65 2.40
N PRO A 39 -7.98 6.36 2.25
CA PRO A 39 -8.36 6.94 0.97
C PRO A 39 -7.52 8.17 0.63
N PHE A 40 -7.30 8.41 -0.66
CA PHE A 40 -6.68 9.64 -1.18
C PHE A 40 -7.16 9.96 -2.60
N TRP A 41 -6.95 11.21 -3.04
CA TRP A 41 -7.28 11.66 -4.39
C TRP A 41 -6.08 11.46 -5.34
N TYR A 42 -6.30 10.69 -6.41
CA TYR A 42 -5.33 10.48 -7.49
C TYR A 42 -5.73 11.30 -8.73
N GLY A 43 -4.78 11.96 -9.38
CA GLY A 43 -5.03 12.85 -10.53
C GLY A 43 -5.19 12.14 -11.89
N GLY A 44 -5.02 10.82 -11.93
CA GLY A 44 -5.19 10.02 -13.15
C GLY A 44 -3.88 9.64 -13.85
N CYS A 45 -2.80 10.39 -13.67
CA CYS A 45 -1.48 10.09 -14.22
C CYS A 45 -0.36 10.11 -13.18
N ASP A 46 0.77 9.49 -13.53
CA ASP A 46 1.98 9.38 -12.71
C ASP A 46 1.70 8.74 -11.34
N GLY A 47 2.37 9.27 -10.31
CA GLY A 47 2.33 8.74 -8.96
C GLY A 47 3.12 7.43 -8.82
N ASN A 48 2.71 6.61 -7.85
CA ASN A 48 3.39 5.36 -7.56
C ASN A 48 2.42 4.18 -7.38
N SER A 49 2.97 3.00 -7.08
CA SER A 49 2.23 1.74 -7.00
C SER A 49 1.50 1.51 -5.68
N ASN A 50 1.67 2.36 -4.65
CA ASN A 50 0.85 2.31 -3.43
C ASN A 50 -0.52 2.95 -3.69
N ARG A 51 -1.28 2.35 -4.61
CA ARG A 51 -2.54 2.89 -5.11
C ARG A 51 -3.44 1.75 -5.58
N PHE A 52 -4.55 1.58 -4.87
CA PHE A 52 -5.50 0.49 -5.06
C PHE A 52 -6.91 1.04 -5.33
N ASN A 53 -7.77 0.23 -5.96
CA ASN A 53 -9.15 0.62 -6.28
C ASN A 53 -10.08 0.48 -5.06
N SER A 54 -9.69 -0.34 -4.08
CA SER A 54 -10.48 -0.57 -2.88
C SER A 54 -9.61 -0.77 -1.64
N GLU A 55 -10.17 -0.51 -0.47
CA GLU A 55 -9.55 -0.81 0.82
C GLU A 55 -9.18 -2.30 0.92
N LYS A 56 -10.08 -3.18 0.45
CA LYS A 56 -9.87 -4.63 0.47
C LYS A 56 -8.65 -5.05 -0.35
N GLU A 57 -8.50 -4.53 -1.56
CA GLU A 57 -7.34 -4.80 -2.42
C GLU A 57 -6.04 -4.32 -1.76
N CYS A 58 -6.07 -3.13 -1.17
CA CYS A 58 -4.96 -2.58 -0.41
C CYS A 58 -4.57 -3.46 0.78
N LEU A 59 -5.53 -3.87 1.61
CA LEU A 59 -5.27 -4.72 2.79
C LEU A 59 -4.82 -6.13 2.42
N GLN A 60 -5.35 -6.71 1.34
CA GLN A 60 -4.91 -8.01 0.85
C GLN A 60 -3.45 -7.98 0.38
N THR A 61 -3.03 -6.84 -0.18
CA THR A 61 -1.68 -6.60 -0.69
C THR A 61 -0.70 -6.26 0.44
N CYS A 62 -1.03 -5.26 1.27
CA CYS A 62 -0.11 -4.66 2.24
C CYS A 62 -0.42 -4.98 3.70
N GLY A 63 -1.65 -5.38 4.04
CA GLY A 63 -2.09 -5.62 5.42
C GLY A 63 -1.51 -6.88 6.09
N LYS A 64 -0.63 -7.63 5.41
CA LYS A 64 -0.03 -8.87 5.94
C LYS A 64 1.25 -8.64 6.76
N GLN A 65 1.75 -7.41 6.85
CA GLN A 65 2.95 -7.10 7.65
C GLN A 65 2.71 -7.16 9.17
N SER A 66 1.48 -7.42 9.62
CA SER A 66 1.14 -7.66 11.04
C SER A 66 0.80 -9.12 11.37
N LYS A 67 1.25 -10.12 10.59
CA LYS A 67 1.21 -11.50 11.08
C LYS A 67 2.35 -11.75 12.05
N SER A 68 2.20 -11.26 13.28
CA SER A 68 2.76 -11.94 14.45
C SER A 68 2.10 -13.32 14.52
N PHE A 69 2.69 -14.31 13.86
CA PHE A 69 2.37 -15.71 14.11
C PHE A 69 2.81 -16.00 15.54
N TRP A 70 1.85 -16.15 16.45
CA TRP A 70 2.10 -16.86 17.70
C TRP A 70 2.37 -18.32 17.34
N HIS A 71 3.64 -18.69 17.16
CA HIS A 71 4.13 -20.02 17.45
C HIS A 71 4.84 -19.92 18.79
N GLY A 72 4.31 -20.59 19.80
CA GLY A 72 4.91 -20.77 21.13
C GLY A 72 5.91 -19.70 21.59
N ASN A 73 5.45 -18.74 22.39
CA ASN A 73 6.21 -17.91 23.34
C ASN A 73 7.55 -17.26 22.94
N ASP A 74 7.98 -17.22 21.68
CA ASP A 74 9.19 -16.46 21.30
C ASP A 74 8.92 -15.51 20.13
N LYS A 75 9.11 -14.22 20.41
CA LYS A 75 8.97 -13.12 19.45
C LYS A 75 10.28 -12.97 18.68
N LEU A 76 10.36 -13.48 17.45
CA LEU A 76 11.51 -13.21 16.59
C LEU A 76 11.27 -11.94 15.76
N HIS A 77 12.06 -10.92 16.05
CA HIS A 77 12.24 -9.75 15.20
C HIS A 77 13.27 -10.11 14.13
N LEU A 78 12.83 -10.25 12.88
CA LEU A 78 13.71 -9.98 11.73
C LEU A 78 13.35 -8.59 11.22
#